data_AF-A0A2S5CLW2-F1
#
_entry.id   AF-A0A2S5CLW2-F1
#
_cell.length_a   1.000
_cell.length_b   1.000
_cell.length_c   1.000
_cell.angle_alpha   90.00
_cell.angle_beta   90.00
_cell.angle_gamma   90.00
#
_symmetry.space_group_name_H-M   'P 1'
#
loop_
_entity.id
_entity.type
_entity.pdbx_description
1 polymer ?
#
loop_
_entity_poly.entity_id
_entity_poly.type
_entity_poly.pdbx_seq_one_letter_code
_entity_poly.pdbx_strand_id
1 'polypeptide(L)'
;MLSSKDEVNLKNIAGNDVSIFLYRFELRGNGIDFVLNQAIAEDMYPDIDEKMKPLVHACCETLSRYRQFSAGNTIMDGNFLVTGEFEVMLSKGLGRHFAQDEKVRLFQDAKNIADLLAVVMDRGTQELKKGKRLHLSPIDNTPNPRKIKKELEKLGKTKHQQAKIQWLAEGVQLRPGLRQLRPDDLPPDVTASSGYDHRGLCYVFDHKIFGELGRIVLIKVGEQEMLMQADLYLGQENQEPAIGKKKKEIFEKVVTTVNACFDGL
;
A
#
# COMPACT_ATOMS: atom_id res chain seq x y z
N MET A 1 -15.65 46.11 -16.55
CA MET A 1 -16.37 45.47 -15.41
C MET A 1 -16.14 43.98 -15.53
N LEU A 2 -15.12 43.46 -14.85
CA LEU A 2 -14.82 42.03 -14.80
C LEU A 2 -15.67 41.42 -13.70
N SER A 3 -16.67 40.61 -14.08
CA SER A 3 -17.37 39.74 -13.15
C SER A 3 -16.45 38.54 -12.90
N SER A 4 -15.84 38.53 -11.71
CA SER A 4 -15.12 37.39 -11.14
C SER A 4 -16.11 36.24 -10.95
N LYS A 5 -16.19 35.36 -11.96
CA LYS A 5 -16.94 34.12 -11.89
C LYS A 5 -16.21 33.16 -10.95
N ASP A 6 -16.85 32.87 -9.82
CA ASP A 6 -16.78 31.64 -9.03
C ASP A 6 -15.37 31.07 -8.81
N GLU A 7 -14.68 31.64 -7.82
CA GLU A 7 -13.57 30.95 -7.15
C GLU A 7 -14.15 29.70 -6.50
N VAL A 8 -13.98 28.53 -7.16
CA VAL A 8 -14.39 27.24 -6.62
C VAL A 8 -13.61 27.03 -5.33
N ASN A 9 -14.27 27.29 -4.19
CA ASN A 9 -13.69 27.08 -2.89
C ASN A 9 -13.57 25.57 -2.65
N LEU A 10 -12.43 25.02 -3.07
CA LEU A 10 -12.12 23.61 -2.98
C LEU A 10 -11.89 23.26 -1.50
N LYS A 11 -12.61 22.26 -1.02
CA LYS A 11 -12.48 21.77 0.36
C LYS A 11 -12.05 20.31 0.37
N ASN A 12 -11.23 19.94 1.34
CA ASN A 12 -10.93 18.53 1.59
C ASN A 12 -12.11 17.84 2.30
N ILE A 13 -12.03 16.53 2.53
CA ILE A 13 -13.12 15.79 3.20
C ILE A 13 -13.42 16.25 4.62
N ALA A 14 -12.52 17.00 5.26
CA ALA A 14 -12.73 17.58 6.59
C ALA A 14 -13.36 18.98 6.55
N GLY A 15 -13.49 19.58 5.37
CA GLY A 15 -14.05 20.92 5.17
C GLY A 15 -13.02 22.05 5.18
N ASN A 16 -11.73 21.72 5.27
CA ASN A 16 -10.62 22.70 5.24
C ASN A 16 -10.43 23.22 3.82
N ASP A 17 -10.04 24.49 3.69
CA ASP A 17 -9.80 25.14 2.40
C ASP A 17 -8.50 24.62 1.76
N VAL A 18 -8.60 24.19 0.51
CA VAL A 18 -7.55 23.51 -0.26
C VAL A 18 -7.04 24.42 -1.37
N SER A 19 -5.71 24.51 -1.49
CA SER A 19 -5.07 25.16 -2.64
C SER A 19 -4.88 24.20 -3.81
N ILE A 20 -4.47 22.96 -3.53
CA ILE A 20 -4.23 21.94 -4.54
C ILE A 20 -4.74 20.58 -4.05
N PHE A 21 -5.71 20.01 -4.77
CA PHE A 21 -6.04 18.60 -4.65
C PHE A 21 -4.93 17.76 -5.29
N LEU A 22 -4.38 16.78 -4.56
CA LEU A 22 -3.38 15.86 -5.11
C LEU A 22 -4.02 14.55 -5.53
N TYR A 23 -4.64 13.84 -4.60
CA TYR A 23 -5.25 12.54 -4.84
C TYR A 23 -6.37 12.23 -3.85
N ARG A 24 -7.22 11.27 -4.20
CA ARG A 24 -8.18 10.65 -3.29
C ARG A 24 -8.34 9.17 -3.57
N PHE A 25 -8.72 8.44 -2.52
CA PHE A 25 -9.13 7.05 -2.58
C PHE A 25 -10.66 7.01 -2.49
N GLU A 26 -11.31 6.47 -3.52
CA GLU A 26 -12.77 6.36 -3.61
C GLU A 26 -13.23 4.92 -3.51
N LEU A 27 -14.27 4.67 -2.73
CA LEU A 27 -14.98 3.41 -2.73
C LEU A 27 -15.74 3.22 -4.05
N ARG A 28 -15.44 2.15 -4.79
CA ARG A 28 -16.11 1.80 -6.04
C ARG A 28 -16.46 0.31 -6.08
N GLY A 29 -17.76 0.02 -6.02
CA GLY A 29 -18.26 -1.36 -6.00
C GLY A 29 -17.63 -2.14 -4.83
N ASN A 30 -16.80 -3.14 -5.16
CA ASN A 30 -16.07 -3.92 -4.16
C ASN A 30 -14.62 -3.50 -3.91
N GLY A 31 -14.13 -2.50 -4.64
CA GLY A 31 -12.74 -2.04 -4.57
C GLY A 31 -12.59 -0.58 -4.16
N ILE A 32 -11.35 -0.10 -4.29
CA ILE A 32 -10.96 1.28 -4.06
C ILE A 32 -10.22 1.79 -5.29
N ASP A 33 -10.72 2.89 -5.84
CA ASP A 33 -10.07 3.60 -6.93
C ASP A 33 -9.14 4.67 -6.37
N PHE A 34 -7.95 4.78 -6.94
CA PHE A 34 -7.04 5.90 -6.71
C PHE A 34 -7.26 6.95 -7.80
N VAL A 35 -7.77 8.12 -7.40
CA VAL A 35 -8.05 9.24 -8.29
C VAL A 35 -6.97 10.29 -8.06
N LEU A 36 -6.18 10.56 -9.11
CA LEU A 36 -5.12 11.56 -9.11
C LEU A 36 -5.61 12.87 -9.74
N ASN A 37 -5.04 14.00 -9.31
CA ASN A 37 -5.22 15.27 -10.00
C ASN A 37 -4.83 15.15 -11.49
N GLN A 38 -5.74 15.55 -12.37
CA GLN A 38 -5.57 15.38 -13.81
C GLN A 38 -4.31 16.08 -14.35
N ALA A 39 -4.04 17.32 -13.95
CA ALA A 39 -2.87 18.05 -14.44
C ALA A 39 -1.56 17.38 -14.01
N ILE A 40 -1.50 16.87 -12.76
CA ILE A 40 -0.33 16.12 -12.29
C ILE A 40 -0.21 14.77 -13.02
N ALA A 41 -1.34 14.12 -13.33
CA ALA A 41 -1.36 12.87 -14.07
C ALA A 41 -0.85 13.04 -15.51
N GLU A 42 -1.20 14.15 -16.17
CA GLU A 42 -0.74 14.50 -17.52
C GLU A 42 0.77 14.76 -17.56
N ASP A 43 1.34 15.33 -16.48
CA ASP A 43 2.77 15.62 -16.35
C ASP A 43 3.57 14.46 -15.70
N MET A 44 2.94 13.31 -15.44
CA MET A 44 3.55 12.21 -14.69
C MET A 44 4.77 11.62 -15.43
N TYR A 45 5.87 11.42 -14.69
CA TYR A 45 7.06 10.75 -15.20
C TYR A 45 7.01 9.24 -14.92
N PRO A 46 7.41 8.37 -15.87
CA PRO A 46 7.39 6.91 -15.68
C PRO A 46 8.16 6.43 -14.44
N ASP A 47 9.30 7.04 -14.11
CA ASP A 47 10.10 6.67 -12.94
C ASP A 47 9.42 6.99 -11.60
N ILE A 48 8.53 7.98 -11.60
CA ILE A 48 7.76 8.39 -10.43
C ILE A 48 6.50 7.52 -10.30
N ASP A 49 5.78 7.32 -11.41
CA ASP A 49 4.62 6.43 -11.47
C ASP A 49 4.95 5.01 -10.98
N GLU A 50 6.09 4.46 -11.42
CA GLU A 50 6.57 3.15 -10.98
C GLU A 50 6.81 3.07 -9.47
N LYS A 51 7.33 4.14 -8.85
CA LYS A 51 7.55 4.20 -7.40
C LYS A 51 6.25 4.42 -6.62
N MET A 52 5.29 5.11 -7.21
CA MET A 52 4.01 5.45 -6.59
C MET A 52 3.07 4.23 -6.54
N LYS A 53 3.01 3.43 -7.61
CA LYS A 53 2.13 2.25 -7.75
C LYS A 53 2.12 1.29 -6.56
N PRO A 54 3.26 0.82 -6.00
CA PRO A 54 3.24 -0.08 -4.86
C PRO A 54 2.71 0.59 -3.57
N LEU A 55 2.94 1.90 -3.39
CA LEU A 55 2.40 2.65 -2.25
C LEU A 55 0.87 2.78 -2.35
N VAL A 56 0.38 3.15 -3.54
CA VAL A 56 -1.06 3.22 -3.83
C VAL A 56 -1.74 1.88 -3.59
N HIS A 57 -1.12 0.79 -4.07
CA HIS A 57 -1.64 -0.57 -3.84
C HIS A 57 -1.76 -0.89 -2.35
N ALA A 58 -0.71 -0.64 -1.56
CA ALA A 58 -0.72 -0.89 -0.13
C ALA A 58 -1.81 -0.07 0.59
N CYS A 59 -1.96 1.21 0.23
CA CYS A 59 -3.05 2.05 0.74
C CYS A 59 -4.43 1.47 0.37
N CYS A 60 -4.65 1.07 -0.89
CA CYS A 60 -5.92 0.46 -1.31
C CYS A 60 -6.24 -0.82 -0.52
N GLU A 61 -5.27 -1.70 -0.32
CA GLU A 61 -5.48 -2.94 0.44
C GLU A 61 -5.87 -2.65 1.90
N THR A 62 -5.13 -1.75 2.55
CA THR A 62 -5.38 -1.36 3.93
C THR A 62 -6.75 -0.69 4.07
N LEU A 63 -7.06 0.29 3.24
CA LEU A 63 -8.35 1.01 3.26
C LEU A 63 -9.53 0.06 2.95
N SER A 64 -9.33 -0.95 2.10
CA SER A 64 -10.38 -1.92 1.74
C SER A 64 -10.87 -2.72 2.95
N ARG A 65 -9.99 -3.00 3.93
CA ARG A 65 -10.37 -3.70 5.19
C ARG A 65 -11.36 -2.90 6.02
N TYR A 66 -11.32 -1.57 5.89
CA TYR A 66 -12.11 -0.65 6.69
C TYR A 66 -13.24 0.02 5.89
N ARG A 67 -13.50 -0.41 4.65
CA ARG A 67 -14.50 0.19 3.74
C ARG A 67 -15.89 0.36 4.36
N GLN A 68 -16.31 -0.62 5.16
CA GLN A 68 -17.63 -0.65 5.80
C GLN A 68 -17.81 0.42 6.88
N PHE A 69 -16.72 1.03 7.34
CA PHE A 69 -16.72 2.09 8.34
C PHE A 69 -16.57 3.49 7.72
N SER A 70 -16.48 3.59 6.38
CA SER A 70 -16.44 4.88 5.70
C SER A 70 -17.79 5.58 5.76
N ALA A 71 -17.79 6.88 5.99
CA ALA A 71 -18.98 7.73 6.04
C ALA A 71 -19.38 8.28 4.66
N GLY A 72 -18.55 8.07 3.64
CA GLY A 72 -18.81 8.53 2.27
C GLY A 72 -17.96 7.79 1.24
N ASN A 73 -18.09 8.21 -0.02
CA ASN A 73 -17.37 7.58 -1.13
C ASN A 73 -15.86 7.83 -1.05
N THR A 74 -15.43 9.04 -0.71
CA THR A 74 -14.01 9.33 -0.47
C THR A 74 -13.61 8.81 0.90
N ILE A 75 -12.78 7.76 0.92
CA ILE A 75 -12.32 7.14 2.18
C ILE A 75 -11.05 7.80 2.73
N MET A 76 -10.21 8.34 1.84
CA MET A 76 -9.01 9.10 2.19
C MET A 76 -8.70 10.11 1.08
N ASP A 77 -8.23 11.31 1.42
CA ASP A 77 -7.70 12.28 0.46
C ASP A 77 -6.36 12.88 0.93
N GLY A 78 -5.59 13.39 -0.02
CA GLY A 78 -4.34 14.09 0.20
C GLY A 78 -4.33 15.41 -0.56
N ASN A 79 -4.07 16.50 0.15
CA ASN A 79 -4.21 17.86 -0.37
C ASN A 79 -3.10 18.77 0.14
N PHE A 80 -2.80 19.84 -0.61
CA PHE A 80 -2.15 21.03 -0.04
C PHE A 80 -3.22 22.03 0.37
N LEU A 81 -3.15 22.49 1.61
CA LEU A 81 -4.03 23.52 2.15
C LEU A 81 -3.65 24.91 1.60
N VAL A 82 -4.52 25.89 1.79
CA VAL A 82 -4.20 27.31 1.49
C VAL A 82 -3.00 27.84 2.28
N THR A 83 -2.67 27.20 3.41
CA THR A 83 -1.46 27.49 4.21
C THR A 83 -0.17 26.98 3.55
N GLY A 84 -0.28 26.15 2.52
CA GLY A 84 0.84 25.45 1.89
C GLY A 84 1.21 24.14 2.58
N GLU A 85 0.53 23.77 3.67
CA GLU A 85 0.77 22.52 4.38
C GLU A 85 0.13 21.34 3.66
N PHE A 86 0.82 20.20 3.64
CA PHE A 86 0.25 18.94 3.17
C PHE A 86 -0.60 18.31 4.26
N GLU A 87 -1.84 17.95 3.92
CA GLU A 87 -2.76 17.28 4.83
C GLU A 87 -3.34 16.02 4.17
N VAL A 88 -3.35 14.92 4.93
CA VAL A 88 -4.07 13.68 4.59
C VAL A 88 -5.22 13.54 5.57
N MET A 89 -6.43 13.33 5.05
CA MET A 89 -7.59 13.08 5.90
C MET A 89 -8.19 11.71 5.57
N LEU A 90 -8.68 11.05 6.61
CA LEU A 90 -9.56 9.89 6.48
C LEU A 90 -11.01 10.33 6.60
N SER A 91 -11.92 9.55 6.01
CA SER A 91 -13.36 9.74 6.22
C SER A 91 -13.67 9.91 7.72
N LYS A 92 -14.65 10.76 8.03
CA LYS A 92 -15.04 11.07 9.41
C LYS A 92 -15.25 9.80 10.23
N GLY A 93 -14.59 9.73 11.39
CA GLY A 93 -14.68 8.61 12.33
C GLY A 93 -13.89 7.36 11.94
N LEU A 94 -13.41 7.24 10.70
CA LEU A 94 -12.71 6.05 10.20
C LEU A 94 -11.41 5.78 10.96
N GLY A 95 -10.65 6.83 11.27
CA GLY A 95 -9.33 6.73 11.89
C GLY A 95 -9.29 6.14 13.31
N ARG A 96 -10.44 5.87 13.95
CA ARG A 96 -10.54 5.19 15.25
C ARG A 96 -10.53 3.66 15.14
N HIS A 97 -10.75 3.13 13.94
CA HIS A 97 -10.83 1.69 13.70
C HIS A 97 -9.47 1.05 13.42
N PHE A 98 -8.45 1.87 13.16
CA PHE A 98 -7.11 1.41 12.82
C PHE A 98 -6.31 1.13 14.09
N ALA A 99 -5.51 0.05 14.05
CA ALA A 99 -4.39 -0.08 14.98
C ALA A 99 -3.40 1.08 14.75
N GLN A 100 -2.79 1.58 15.82
CA GLN A 100 -1.96 2.79 15.75
C GLN A 100 -0.78 2.63 14.77
N ASP A 101 -0.08 1.50 14.81
CA ASP A 101 1.06 1.24 13.92
C ASP A 101 0.64 1.10 12.45
N GLU A 102 -0.51 0.47 12.19
CA GLU A 102 -1.06 0.35 10.84
C GLU A 102 -1.44 1.73 10.29
N LYS A 103 -2.09 2.56 11.13
CA LYS A 103 -2.43 3.94 10.80
C LYS A 103 -1.18 4.76 10.47
N VAL A 104 -0.15 4.72 11.31
CA VAL A 104 1.10 5.45 11.08
C VAL A 104 1.72 5.06 9.73
N ARG A 105 1.74 3.77 9.39
CA ARG A 105 2.27 3.29 8.09
C ARG A 105 1.42 3.75 6.91
N LEU A 106 0.09 3.70 7.03
CA LEU A 106 -0.82 4.22 6.01
C LEU A 106 -0.57 5.71 5.73
N PHE A 107 -0.51 6.54 6.76
CA PHE A 107 -0.26 7.97 6.62
C PHE A 107 1.14 8.27 6.09
N GLN A 108 2.15 7.49 6.50
CA GLN A 108 3.50 7.63 5.96
C GLN A 108 3.56 7.34 4.46
N ASP A 109 2.87 6.31 3.98
CA ASP A 109 2.83 6.01 2.55
C ASP A 109 1.98 7.02 1.77
N ALA A 110 0.87 7.51 2.35
CA ALA A 110 0.10 8.62 1.79
C ALA A 110 0.97 9.89 1.63
N LYS A 111 1.84 10.18 2.62
CA LYS A 111 2.84 11.23 2.51
C LYS A 111 3.88 10.94 1.44
N ASN A 112 4.41 9.72 1.37
CA ASN A 112 5.40 9.35 0.35
C ASN A 112 4.84 9.51 -1.08
N ILE A 113 3.54 9.23 -1.27
CA ILE A 113 2.84 9.52 -2.53
C ILE A 113 2.86 11.03 -2.80
N ALA A 114 2.48 11.86 -1.82
CA ALA A 114 2.50 13.31 -1.99
C ALA A 114 3.90 13.87 -2.28
N ASP A 115 4.94 13.35 -1.61
CA ASP A 115 6.33 13.73 -1.86
C ASP A 115 6.74 13.40 -3.31
N LEU A 116 6.31 12.25 -3.85
CA LEU A 116 6.52 11.88 -5.26
C LEU A 116 5.79 12.82 -6.22
N LEU A 117 4.55 13.19 -5.91
CA LEU A 117 3.77 14.14 -6.72
C LEU A 117 4.36 15.55 -6.68
N ALA A 118 4.91 15.97 -5.54
CA ALA A 118 5.63 17.23 -5.43
C ALA A 118 6.85 17.28 -6.35
N VAL A 119 7.56 16.16 -6.53
CA VAL A 119 8.66 16.06 -7.51
C VAL A 119 8.14 16.22 -8.94
N VAL A 120 6.97 15.67 -9.30
CA VAL A 120 6.36 15.88 -10.62
C VAL A 120 6.12 17.36 -10.87
N MET A 121 5.48 18.04 -9.92
CA MET A 121 5.16 19.47 -10.02
C MET A 121 6.42 20.35 -10.12
N ASP A 122 7.46 20.06 -9.33
CA ASP A 122 8.73 20.80 -9.38
C ASP A 122 9.44 20.59 -10.73
N ARG A 123 9.54 19.34 -11.21
CA ARG A 123 10.14 19.04 -12.52
C ARG A 123 9.38 19.77 -13.64
N GLY A 124 8.06 19.69 -13.66
CA GLY A 124 7.23 20.40 -14.65
C GLY A 124 7.43 21.92 -14.61
N THR A 125 7.52 22.50 -13.40
CA THR A 125 7.82 23.93 -13.21
C THR A 125 9.19 24.30 -13.79
N GLN A 126 10.21 23.46 -13.59
CA GLN A 126 11.55 23.69 -14.12
C GLN A 126 11.61 23.59 -15.65
N GLU A 127 10.85 22.67 -16.25
CA GLU A 127 10.78 22.49 -17.71
C GLU A 127 10.07 23.67 -18.39
N LEU A 128 8.98 24.17 -17.80
CA LEU A 128 8.30 25.39 -18.23
C LEU A 128 9.25 26.60 -18.21
N LYS A 129 10.02 26.77 -17.12
CA LYS A 129 11.04 27.84 -17.03
C LYS A 129 12.12 27.72 -18.12
N LYS A 130 12.39 26.51 -18.60
CA LYS A 130 13.35 26.22 -19.68
C LYS A 130 12.72 26.28 -21.08
N GLY A 131 11.44 26.63 -21.20
CA GLY A 131 10.72 26.66 -22.47
C GLY A 131 10.51 25.30 -23.12
N LYS A 132 10.71 24.20 -22.36
CA LYS A 132 10.48 22.84 -22.85
C LYS A 132 9.10 22.40 -22.37
N ARG A 133 8.17 22.20 -23.28
CA ARG A 133 6.93 21.47 -22.97
C ARG A 133 7.06 20.07 -23.54
N LEU A 134 7.48 19.13 -22.70
CA LEU A 134 7.36 17.73 -23.04
C LEU A 134 5.91 17.36 -22.81
N HIS A 135 5.13 17.27 -23.89
CA HIS A 135 3.88 16.53 -23.82
C HIS A 135 4.28 15.06 -23.67
N LEU A 136 4.43 14.59 -22.42
CA LEU A 136 4.64 13.18 -22.17
C LEU A 136 3.40 12.45 -22.70
N SER A 137 3.63 11.33 -23.38
CA SER A 137 2.50 10.48 -23.77
C SER A 137 1.82 10.00 -22.49
N PRO A 138 0.47 9.89 -22.47
CA PRO A 138 -0.24 9.36 -21.33
C PRO A 138 0.41 8.05 -20.89
N ILE A 139 0.79 7.95 -19.61
CA ILE A 139 1.29 6.70 -19.07
C ILE A 139 0.18 5.67 -19.21
N ASP A 140 0.51 4.51 -19.80
CA ASP A 140 -0.40 3.39 -19.85
C ASP A 140 -0.71 2.93 -18.41
N ASN A 141 -1.93 3.24 -17.97
CA ASN A 141 -2.42 2.93 -16.63
C ASN A 141 -2.86 1.47 -16.50
N THR A 142 -2.68 0.64 -17.52
CA THR A 142 -3.03 -0.79 -17.44
C THR A 142 -2.22 -1.45 -16.31
N PRO A 143 -2.87 -1.90 -15.23
CA PRO A 143 -2.17 -2.55 -14.13
C PRO A 143 -1.54 -3.84 -14.64
N ASN A 144 -0.22 -3.94 -14.61
CA ASN A 144 0.47 -5.21 -14.85
C ASN A 144 0.70 -5.89 -13.48
N PRO A 145 -0.07 -6.94 -13.13
CA PRO A 145 -0.01 -7.52 -11.78
C PRO A 145 1.38 -8.09 -11.45
N ARG A 146 2.10 -8.62 -12.45
CA ARG A 146 3.47 -9.12 -12.24
C ARG A 146 4.46 -8.01 -11.92
N LYS A 147 4.29 -6.84 -12.55
CA LYS A 147 5.14 -5.66 -12.27
C LYS A 147 4.84 -5.11 -10.88
N ILE A 148 3.55 -4.95 -10.54
CA ILE A 148 3.13 -4.48 -9.22
C ILE A 148 3.66 -5.41 -8.11
N LYS A 149 3.53 -6.73 -8.29
CA LYS A 149 4.07 -7.72 -7.34
C LYS A 149 5.58 -7.55 -7.11
N LYS A 150 6.36 -7.38 -8.17
CA LYS A 150 7.82 -7.14 -8.04
C LYS A 150 8.14 -5.86 -7.28
N GLU A 151 7.42 -4.78 -7.56
CA GLU A 151 7.62 -3.51 -6.85
C GLU A 151 7.16 -3.58 -5.39
N LEU A 152 6.09 -4.30 -5.09
CA LEU A 152 5.67 -4.59 -3.71
C LEU A 152 6.71 -5.44 -2.96
N GLU A 153 7.31 -6.42 -3.63
CA GLU A 153 8.38 -7.23 -3.04
C GLU A 153 9.60 -6.37 -2.70
N LYS A 154 9.98 -5.47 -3.61
CA LYS A 154 11.06 -4.49 -3.38
C LYS A 154 10.74 -3.55 -2.23
N LEU A 155 9.52 -3.00 -2.19
CA LEU A 155 9.05 -2.15 -1.10
C LEU A 155 9.07 -2.89 0.24
N GLY A 156 8.59 -4.14 0.25
CA GLY A 156 8.63 -5.04 1.40
C GLY A 156 10.04 -5.26 1.92
N LYS A 157 10.99 -5.58 1.04
CA LYS A 157 12.42 -5.72 1.40
C LYS A 157 12.97 -4.45 2.04
N THR A 158 12.71 -3.28 1.45
CA THR A 158 13.16 -1.99 2.01
C THR A 158 12.56 -1.73 3.39
N LYS A 159 11.26 -1.96 3.57
CA LYS A 159 10.56 -1.72 4.85
C LYS A 159 10.99 -2.72 5.93
N HIS A 160 11.22 -3.99 5.57
CA HIS A 160 11.82 -5.00 6.45
C HIS A 160 13.22 -4.58 6.92
N GLN A 161 14.05 -4.08 6.00
CA GLN A 161 15.39 -3.62 6.35
C GLN A 161 15.35 -2.40 7.27
N GLN A 162 14.46 -1.44 7.02
CA GLN A 162 14.25 -0.27 7.89
C GLN A 162 13.81 -0.70 9.29
N ALA A 163 12.82 -1.61 9.39
CA ALA A 163 12.37 -2.14 10.66
C ALA A 163 13.52 -2.83 11.42
N LYS A 164 14.35 -3.62 10.72
CA LYS A 164 15.52 -4.26 11.31
C LYS A 164 16.55 -3.26 11.85
N ILE A 165 16.81 -2.19 11.10
CA ILE A 165 17.74 -1.12 11.54
C ILE A 165 17.18 -0.39 12.76
N GLN A 166 15.89 -0.04 12.74
CA GLN A 166 15.23 0.61 13.87
C GLN A 166 15.30 -0.25 15.13
N TRP A 167 15.05 -1.55 15.02
CA TRP A 167 15.17 -2.47 16.16
C TRP A 167 16.58 -2.58 16.73
N LEU A 168 17.59 -2.63 15.84
CA LEU A 168 18.98 -2.61 16.28
C LEU A 168 19.32 -1.32 17.04
N ALA A 169 18.76 -0.18 16.60
CA ALA A 169 18.95 1.11 17.28
C ALA A 169 18.22 1.19 18.63
N GLU A 170 17.06 0.55 18.75
CA GLU A 170 16.27 0.51 19.99
C GLU A 170 16.81 -0.48 21.04
N GLY A 171 17.87 -1.25 20.71
CA GLY A 171 18.47 -2.23 21.62
C GLY A 171 17.56 -3.43 21.93
N VAL A 172 16.44 -3.54 21.22
CA VAL A 172 15.50 -4.66 21.35
C VAL A 172 16.09 -5.85 20.60
N GLN A 173 16.47 -6.91 21.30
CA GLN A 173 16.80 -8.18 20.66
C GLN A 173 15.67 -8.56 19.70
N LEU A 174 16.01 -9.04 18.50
CA LEU A 174 15.11 -9.79 17.62
C LEU A 174 14.17 -10.62 18.52
N ARG A 175 12.89 -10.22 18.68
CA ARG A 175 12.04 -11.04 19.54
C ARG A 175 11.93 -12.42 18.89
N PRO A 176 12.19 -13.47 19.67
CA PRO A 176 12.43 -14.81 19.20
C PRO A 176 11.08 -15.40 18.80
N GLY A 177 11.05 -16.14 17.69
CA GLY A 177 9.82 -16.73 17.18
C GLY A 177 10.05 -17.25 15.79
N LEU A 178 10.13 -16.39 14.78
CA LEU A 178 10.42 -16.89 13.43
C LEU A 178 11.93 -17.11 13.25
N ARG A 179 12.39 -18.35 13.47
CA ARG A 179 13.62 -18.82 12.81
C ARG A 179 13.51 -18.46 11.32
N GLN A 180 14.56 -17.88 10.74
CA GLN A 180 14.57 -17.57 9.31
C GLN A 180 14.18 -18.82 8.52
N LEU A 181 13.01 -18.77 7.86
CA LEU A 181 12.49 -19.87 7.05
C LEU A 181 13.52 -20.19 5.97
N ARG A 182 14.03 -21.43 6.00
CA ARG A 182 14.83 -21.99 4.93
C ARG A 182 13.89 -22.56 3.86
N PRO A 183 14.33 -22.66 2.60
CA PRO A 183 13.55 -23.32 1.56
C PRO A 183 13.06 -24.71 1.97
N ASP A 184 13.91 -25.48 2.68
CA ASP A 184 13.60 -26.83 3.15
C ASP A 184 12.55 -26.89 4.27
N ASP A 185 12.26 -25.76 4.92
CA ASP A 185 11.24 -25.71 5.96
C ASP A 185 9.83 -25.68 5.32
N LEU A 186 9.68 -25.18 4.08
CA LEU A 186 8.40 -25.03 3.38
C LEU A 186 7.98 -26.32 2.63
N PRO A 187 6.68 -26.48 2.32
CA PRO A 187 6.23 -27.57 1.46
C PRO A 187 6.94 -27.56 0.09
N PRO A 188 7.08 -28.73 -0.57
CA PRO A 188 7.71 -28.82 -1.88
C PRO A 188 7.10 -27.83 -2.88
N ASP A 189 7.96 -27.27 -3.74
CA ASP A 189 7.60 -26.28 -4.76
C ASP A 189 7.01 -24.95 -4.24
N VAL A 190 7.04 -24.71 -2.93
CA VAL A 190 6.65 -23.43 -2.32
C VAL A 190 7.88 -22.55 -2.08
N THR A 191 7.79 -21.30 -2.49
CA THR A 191 8.78 -20.25 -2.22
C THR A 191 8.16 -19.13 -1.39
N ALA A 192 8.95 -18.54 -0.49
CA ALA A 192 8.57 -17.34 0.25
C ALA A 192 9.33 -16.11 -0.26
N SER A 193 8.65 -14.97 -0.30
CA SER A 193 9.24 -13.66 -0.62
C SER A 193 8.74 -12.61 0.38
N SER A 194 9.47 -11.50 0.51
CA SER A 194 9.00 -10.37 1.32
C SER A 194 7.82 -9.72 0.62
N GLY A 195 6.68 -9.60 1.31
CA GLY A 195 5.57 -8.76 0.90
C GLY A 195 5.59 -7.42 1.60
N TYR A 196 4.55 -6.63 1.37
CA TYR A 196 4.31 -5.41 2.13
C TYR A 196 2.86 -5.33 2.60
N ASP A 197 2.67 -4.97 3.87
CA ASP A 197 1.38 -4.81 4.50
C ASP A 197 1.50 -3.76 5.62
N HIS A 198 0.53 -2.86 5.76
CA HIS A 198 0.58 -1.84 6.81
C HIS A 198 0.44 -2.43 8.22
N ARG A 199 -0.10 -3.65 8.38
CA ARG A 199 -0.25 -4.30 9.70
C ARG A 199 1.09 -4.75 10.29
N GLY A 200 2.08 -5.11 9.47
CA GLY A 200 3.32 -5.67 9.98
C GLY A 200 4.24 -6.32 8.95
N LEU A 201 5.12 -7.22 9.41
CA LEU A 201 6.04 -7.93 8.53
C LEU A 201 5.25 -8.91 7.66
N CYS A 202 5.44 -8.86 6.35
CA CYS A 202 4.61 -9.60 5.41
C CYS A 202 5.47 -10.58 4.59
N TYR A 203 5.02 -11.82 4.50
CA TYR A 203 5.61 -12.86 3.67
C TYR A 203 4.57 -13.37 2.68
N VAL A 204 4.93 -13.39 1.40
CA VAL A 204 4.08 -13.91 0.32
C VAL A 204 4.60 -15.27 -0.10
N PHE A 205 3.69 -16.22 -0.28
CA PHE A 205 4.00 -17.59 -0.63
C PHE A 205 3.47 -17.92 -2.03
N ASP A 206 4.35 -18.45 -2.87
CA ASP A 206 4.05 -18.86 -4.23
C ASP A 206 4.36 -20.36 -4.40
N HIS A 207 3.49 -21.05 -5.11
CA HIS A 207 3.74 -22.41 -5.59
C HIS A 207 4.15 -22.37 -7.06
N LYS A 208 5.18 -23.14 -7.43
CA LYS A 208 5.72 -23.21 -8.80
C LYS A 208 4.67 -23.40 -9.90
N ILE A 209 3.65 -24.22 -9.63
CA ILE A 209 2.57 -24.55 -10.59
C ILE A 209 1.31 -23.70 -10.37
N PHE A 210 0.93 -23.43 -9.12
CA PHE A 210 -0.37 -22.81 -8.82
C PHE A 210 -0.28 -21.28 -8.66
N GLY A 211 0.94 -20.73 -8.72
CA GLY A 211 1.21 -19.32 -8.46
C GLY A 211 0.98 -18.97 -7.00
N GLU A 212 0.57 -17.73 -6.76
CA GLU A 212 0.39 -17.19 -5.41
C GLU A 212 -0.62 -18.03 -4.61
N LEU A 213 -0.21 -18.43 -3.41
CA LEU A 213 -1.00 -19.20 -2.45
C LEU A 213 -1.67 -18.28 -1.43
N GLY A 214 -0.96 -17.27 -0.96
CA GLY A 214 -1.42 -16.37 0.09
C GLY A 214 -0.25 -15.66 0.76
N ARG A 215 -0.56 -14.93 1.83
CA ARG A 215 0.42 -14.21 2.64
C ARG A 215 0.24 -14.47 4.12
N ILE A 216 1.34 -14.37 4.86
CA ILE A 216 1.34 -14.36 6.31
C ILE A 216 1.88 -13.02 6.78
N VAL A 217 1.15 -12.37 7.67
CA VAL A 217 1.50 -11.08 8.25
C VAL A 217 1.72 -11.23 9.75
N LEU A 218 2.88 -10.76 10.22
CA LEU A 218 3.28 -10.77 11.61
C LEU A 218 3.04 -9.38 12.18
N ILE A 219 2.06 -9.31 13.06
CA ILE A 219 1.52 -8.07 13.61
C ILE A 219 1.99 -7.94 15.05
N LYS A 220 2.65 -6.84 15.38
CA LYS A 220 3.01 -6.54 16.77
C LYS A 220 1.75 -6.06 17.49
N VAL A 221 1.29 -6.79 18.50
CA VAL A 221 0.10 -6.44 19.29
C VAL A 221 0.45 -6.00 20.73
N GLY A 222 1.68 -6.30 21.17
CA GLY A 222 2.24 -5.82 22.43
C GLY A 222 3.75 -5.69 22.36
N GLU A 223 4.42 -5.37 23.48
CA GLU A 223 5.88 -5.35 23.49
C GLU A 223 6.46 -6.73 23.11
N GLN A 224 5.89 -7.81 23.67
CA GLN A 224 6.32 -9.22 23.54
C GLN A 224 5.49 -10.06 22.61
N GLU A 225 4.39 -9.51 22.12
CA GLU A 225 3.33 -10.30 21.55
C GLU A 225 3.22 -10.03 20.06
N MET A 226 3.32 -11.11 19.29
CA MET A 226 3.16 -11.12 17.85
C MET A 226 1.94 -11.97 17.51
N LEU A 227 1.03 -11.38 16.74
CA LEU A 227 -0.08 -12.08 16.14
C LEU A 227 0.31 -12.49 14.72
N MET A 228 0.20 -13.78 14.41
CA MET A 228 0.32 -14.26 13.04
C MET A 228 -1.06 -14.28 12.39
N GLN A 229 -1.23 -13.58 11.27
CA GLN A 229 -2.43 -13.64 10.46
C GLN A 229 -2.11 -14.20 9.07
N ALA A 230 -2.89 -15.16 8.60
CA ALA A 230 -2.75 -15.76 7.27
C ALA A 230 -3.93 -15.39 6.37
N ASP A 231 -3.63 -14.82 5.20
CA ASP A 231 -4.62 -14.47 4.19
C ASP A 231 -4.42 -15.38 2.96
N LEU A 232 -5.40 -16.24 2.67
CA LEU A 232 -5.38 -17.13 1.49
C LEU A 232 -5.66 -16.33 0.21
N TYR A 233 -4.86 -16.56 -0.84
CA TYR A 233 -5.10 -15.99 -2.17
C TYR A 233 -5.82 -17.01 -3.07
N LEU A 234 -7.11 -16.75 -3.34
CA LEU A 234 -7.94 -17.58 -4.21
C LEU A 234 -7.92 -17.16 -5.69
N GLY A 235 -7.27 -16.04 -6.02
CA GLY A 235 -7.31 -15.47 -7.38
C GLY A 235 -8.66 -14.84 -7.73
N GLN A 236 -8.90 -14.58 -9.02
CA GLN A 236 -10.19 -14.09 -9.51
C GLN A 236 -11.26 -15.19 -9.43
N GLU A 237 -12.53 -14.80 -9.27
CA GLU A 237 -13.71 -15.65 -9.01
C GLU A 237 -13.95 -16.82 -9.99
N ASN A 238 -13.21 -16.89 -11.10
CA ASN A 238 -13.34 -17.91 -12.16
C ASN A 238 -12.28 -19.03 -12.11
N GLN A 239 -11.56 -19.23 -11.00
CA GLN A 239 -10.65 -20.39 -10.90
C GLN A 239 -11.43 -21.71 -10.80
N GLU A 240 -10.93 -22.75 -11.48
CA GLU A 240 -11.49 -24.09 -11.33
C GLU A 240 -11.52 -24.49 -9.83
N PRO A 241 -12.65 -25.00 -9.31
CA PRO A 241 -12.80 -25.36 -7.90
C PRO A 241 -11.69 -26.29 -7.37
N ALA A 242 -11.17 -27.16 -8.25
CA ALA A 242 -10.09 -28.09 -7.92
C ALA A 242 -8.74 -27.38 -7.66
N ILE A 243 -8.45 -26.30 -8.39
CA ILE A 243 -7.22 -25.49 -8.20
C ILE A 243 -7.30 -24.75 -6.87
N GLY A 244 -8.43 -24.09 -6.60
CA GLY A 244 -8.66 -23.38 -5.33
C GLY A 244 -8.53 -24.31 -4.12
N LYS A 245 -9.09 -25.52 -4.19
CA LYS A 245 -8.94 -26.54 -3.15
C LYS A 245 -7.48 -26.93 -2.92
N LYS A 246 -6.72 -27.21 -3.98
CA LYS A 246 -5.29 -27.54 -3.87
C LYS A 246 -4.47 -26.39 -3.28
N LYS A 247 -4.72 -25.14 -3.70
CA LYS A 247 -4.07 -23.95 -3.12
C LYS A 247 -4.30 -23.87 -1.62
N LYS A 248 -5.55 -24.04 -1.19
CA LYS A 248 -5.93 -24.04 0.23
C LYS A 248 -5.18 -25.13 1.01
N GLU A 249 -5.19 -26.38 0.53
CA GLU A 249 -4.50 -27.49 1.18
C GLU A 249 -2.98 -27.26 1.32
N ILE A 250 -2.34 -26.71 0.28
CA ILE A 250 -0.90 -26.38 0.33
C ILE A 250 -0.66 -25.22 1.29
N PHE A 251 -1.49 -24.17 1.25
CA PHE A 251 -1.33 -23.00 2.10
C PHE A 251 -1.58 -23.32 3.58
N GLU A 252 -2.52 -24.21 3.91
CA GLU A 252 -2.72 -24.70 5.28
C GLU A 252 -1.47 -25.42 5.82
N LYS A 253 -0.76 -26.16 4.97
CA LYS A 253 0.55 -26.75 5.33
C LYS A 253 1.60 -25.67 5.57
N VAL A 254 1.66 -24.65 4.72
CA VAL A 254 2.56 -23.49 4.93
C VAL A 254 2.27 -22.83 6.28
N VAL A 255 1.01 -22.52 6.57
CA VAL A 255 0.59 -21.91 7.85
C VAL A 255 1.01 -22.77 9.03
N THR A 256 0.81 -24.09 8.95
CA THR A 256 1.20 -25.03 10.00
C THR A 256 2.73 -25.04 10.22
N THR A 257 3.51 -25.10 9.14
CA THR A 257 4.98 -25.01 9.21
C THR A 257 5.43 -23.72 9.87
N VAL A 258 4.87 -22.59 9.44
CA VAL A 258 5.26 -21.27 9.92
C VAL A 258 4.87 -21.09 11.39
N ASN A 259 3.68 -21.54 11.80
CA ASN A 259 3.27 -21.60 13.21
C ASN A 259 4.23 -22.47 14.03
N ALA A 260 4.61 -23.66 13.56
CA ALA A 260 5.55 -24.51 14.28
C ALA A 260 6.93 -23.86 14.45
N CYS A 261 7.34 -22.99 13.52
CA CYS A 261 8.52 -22.16 13.71
C CYS A 261 8.31 -21.09 14.79
N PHE A 262 7.13 -20.46 14.85
CA PHE A 262 6.77 -19.47 15.87
C PHE A 262 6.66 -20.05 17.28
N ASP A 263 5.98 -21.18 17.44
CA ASP A 263 5.66 -21.81 18.72
C ASP A 263 6.83 -22.62 19.31
N GLY A 264 7.92 -22.77 18.55
CA GLY A 264 9.09 -23.58 18.91
C GLY A 264 10.06 -22.99 19.94
N LEU A 265 9.58 -22.09 20.82
CA LEU A 265 10.36 -21.46 21.90
C LEU A 265 9.67 -21.60 23.26
#